data_AF-A0A414AEA5-F1
#
_entry.id   AF-A0A414AEA5-F1
#
_cell.length_a   1.000
_cell.length_b   1.000
_cell.length_c   1.000
_cell.angle_alpha   90.00
_cell.angle_beta   90.00
_cell.angle_gamma   90.00
#
_symmetry.space_group_name_H-M   'P 1'
#
loop_
_entity.id
_entity.type
_entity.pdbx_description
1 polymer ?
#
loop_
_entity_poly.entity_id
_entity_poly.type
_entity_poly.pdbx_seq_one_letter_code
_entity_poly.pdbx_strand_id
1 'polypeptide(L)' 'MENKRNDIINWKELIHMKVIPEMTFGSLTTKWSWKSKDQRIWKCTCKCGGYCYVKEDALICGVVKDCGKCIITT' A
#
# COMPACT_ATOMS: atom_id res chain seq x y z
N MET A 1 10.63 28.40 12.55
CA MET A 1 10.80 26.96 12.76
C MET A 1 9.56 26.48 13.48
N GLU A 2 8.58 25.93 12.77
CA GLU A 2 7.52 25.17 13.41
C GLU A 2 7.24 23.93 12.58
N ASN A 3 7.69 22.85 13.17
CA ASN A 3 7.67 21.47 12.76
C ASN A 3 6.19 21.04 12.67
N LYS A 4 5.56 21.18 11.49
CA LYS A 4 4.25 20.56 11.19
C LYS A 4 4.42 19.05 11.06
N ARG A 5 4.79 18.40 12.17
CA ARG A 5 4.58 16.97 12.42
C ARG A 5 3.16 16.78 12.94
N ASN A 6 2.15 17.15 12.16
CA ASN A 6 0.76 16.93 12.57
C ASN A 6 -0.22 16.88 11.39
N ASP A 7 0.18 16.27 10.28
CA ASP A 7 -0.81 15.65 9.40
C ASP A 7 -1.23 14.34 10.06
N ILE A 8 -2.02 14.45 11.13
CA ILE A 8 -2.87 13.36 11.60
C ILE A 8 -3.85 13.13 10.46
N ILE A 9 -3.42 12.34 9.47
CA ILE A 9 -4.26 11.82 8.41
C ILE A 9 -5.46 11.21 9.13
N ASN A 10 -6.61 11.89 9.06
CA ASN A 10 -7.79 11.48 9.79
C ASN A 10 -8.17 10.10 9.27
N TRP A 11 -7.86 9.05 10.05
CA TRP A 11 -8.08 7.67 9.63
C TRP A 11 -9.55 7.43 9.25
N LYS A 12 -10.50 8.18 9.82
CA LYS A 12 -11.93 8.09 9.46
C LYS A 12 -12.23 8.46 8.01
N GLU A 13 -11.48 9.40 7.42
CA GLU A 13 -11.66 9.81 6.02
C GLU A 13 -11.02 8.79 5.05
N LEU A 14 -9.88 8.21 5.45
CA LEU A 14 -9.20 7.17 4.67
C LEU A 14 -9.93 5.82 4.68
N ILE A 15 -10.77 5.55 5.70
CA ILE A 15 -11.56 4.30 5.83
C ILE A 15 -12.60 4.15 4.70
N HIS A 16 -13.02 5.23 4.04
CA HIS A 16 -13.94 5.15 2.90
C HIS A 16 -13.24 4.84 1.57
N MET A 17 -11.91 4.85 1.53
CA MET A 17 -11.17 4.56 0.31
C MET A 17 -11.19 3.06 0.03
N LYS A 18 -12.08 2.64 -0.87
CA LYS A 18 -12.13 1.27 -1.36
C LYS A 18 -11.00 1.05 -2.36
N VAL A 19 -10.07 0.15 -2.03
CA VAL A 19 -9.05 -0.30 -2.99
C VAL A 19 -9.69 -1.29 -3.97
N ILE A 20 -9.31 -1.19 -5.24
CA ILE A 20 -9.74 -2.07 -6.32
C ILE A 20 -8.53 -2.64 -7.07
N PRO A 21 -8.70 -3.69 -7.90
CA PRO A 21 -7.66 -4.14 -8.83
C PRO A 21 -7.16 -3.03 -9.75
N GLU A 22 -5.91 -3.15 -10.18
CA GLU A 22 -5.22 -2.24 -11.09
C GLU A 22 -5.03 -0.80 -10.55
N MET A 23 -5.12 -0.61 -9.23
CA MET A 23 -4.70 0.64 -8.57
C MET A 23 -3.21 0.63 -8.29
N THR A 24 -2.59 1.82 -8.37
CA THR A 24 -1.15 1.99 -8.14
C THR A 24 -0.88 2.71 -6.82
N PHE A 25 0.01 2.14 -6.01
CA PHE A 25 0.49 2.66 -4.74
C PHE A 25 2.02 2.68 -4.77
N GLY A 26 2.61 3.83 -5.06
CA GLY A 26 4.06 3.92 -5.29
C GLY A 26 4.49 3.08 -6.51
N SER A 27 5.32 2.07 -6.29
CA SER A 27 5.77 1.12 -7.32
C SER A 27 4.93 -0.16 -7.38
N LEU A 28 3.90 -0.28 -6.54
CA LEU A 28 3.01 -1.43 -6.47
C LEU A 28 1.72 -1.21 -7.26
N THR A 29 1.26 -2.24 -7.95
CA THR A 29 -0.06 -2.31 -8.60
C THR A 29 -0.87 -3.45 -8.00
N THR A 30 -2.07 -3.16 -7.50
CA THR A 30 -2.97 -4.16 -6.93
C THR A 30 -3.51 -5.10 -8.02
N LYS A 31 -3.64 -6.39 -7.74
CA LYS A 31 -4.19 -7.38 -8.69
C LYS A 31 -5.47 -8.00 -8.19
N TRP A 32 -5.40 -8.71 -7.07
CA TRP A 32 -6.57 -9.29 -6.43
C TRP A 32 -6.38 -9.27 -4.92
N SER A 33 -7.49 -9.35 -4.20
CA SER A 33 -7.48 -9.39 -2.75
C SER A 33 -8.35 -10.49 -2.20
N TRP A 34 -8.09 -10.84 -0.96
CA TRP A 34 -8.95 -11.70 -0.17
C TRP A 34 -9.16 -11.09 1.20
N LYS A 35 -10.23 -11.52 1.87
CA LYS A 35 -10.48 -11.17 3.26
C LYS A 35 -9.83 -12.22 4.16
N SER A 36 -8.96 -11.80 5.07
CA SER A 36 -8.36 -12.64 6.10
C SER A 36 -8.77 -12.10 7.47
N LYS A 37 -9.59 -12.86 8.20
CA LYS A 37 -10.22 -12.41 9.46
C LYS A 37 -10.93 -11.05 9.23
N ASP A 38 -10.36 -9.97 9.79
CA ASP A 38 -10.86 -8.60 9.71
C ASP A 38 -10.06 -7.67 8.79
N GLN A 39 -9.08 -8.21 8.05
CA GLN A 39 -8.21 -7.43 7.18
C GLN A 39 -8.34 -7.89 5.73
N ARG A 40 -8.32 -6.93 4.80
CA ARG A 40 -8.20 -7.23 3.37
C ARG A 40 -6.74 -7.23 2.98
N ILE A 41 -6.29 -8.32 2.38
CA ILE A 41 -4.91 -8.47 1.89
C ILE A 41 -4.93 -8.42 0.38
N TRP A 42 -4.06 -7.59 -0.18
CA TRP A 42 -3.86 -7.41 -1.61
C TRP A 42 -2.61 -8.11 -2.07
N LYS A 43 -2.73 -8.90 -3.14
CA LYS A 43 -1.58 -9.25 -3.96
C LYS A 43 -1.26 -8.06 -4.84
N CYS A 44 -0.02 -7.60 -4.75
CA CYS A 44 0.51 -6.49 -5.53
C CYS A 44 1.66 -6.97 -6.41
N THR A 45 1.69 -6.53 -7.67
CA THR A 45 2.86 -6.64 -8.54
C THR A 45 3.67 -5.35 -8.43
N CYS A 46 4.98 -5.45 -8.42
CA CYS A 46 5.86 -4.29 -8.38
C CYS A 46 6.46 -4.04 -9.76
N LYS A 47 6.74 -2.78 -10.07
CA LYS A 47 7.52 -2.38 -11.24
C LYS A 47 8.89 -3.07 -11.32
N CYS A 48 9.42 -3.52 -10.18
CA CYS A 48 10.64 -4.34 -10.06
C CYS A 48 10.53 -5.71 -10.76
N GLY A 49 9.34 -6.14 -11.20
CA GLY A 49 9.04 -7.48 -11.70
C GLY A 49 8.68 -8.48 -10.60
N GLY A 50 8.89 -8.12 -9.32
CA GLY A 50 8.49 -8.90 -8.16
C GLY A 50 7.01 -8.73 -7.78
N TYR A 51 6.60 -9.40 -6.72
CA TYR A 51 5.28 -9.26 -6.12
C TYR A 51 5.36 -9.37 -4.60
N CYS A 52 4.36 -8.84 -3.92
CA CYS A 52 4.21 -8.90 -2.47
C CYS A 52 2.73 -8.96 -2.06
N TYR A 53 2.49 -9.31 -0.81
CA TYR A 53 1.15 -9.32 -0.21
C TYR A 53 1.09 -8.23 0.85
N VAL A 54 0.19 -7.29 0.68
CA VAL A 54 0.14 -6.07 1.49
C VAL A 54 -1.26 -5.90 2.05
N LYS A 55 -1.34 -5.49 3.31
CA LYS A 55 -2.62 -5.15 3.91
C LYS A 55 -3.19 -3.88 3.27
N GLU A 56 -4.51 -3.83 3.09
CA GLU A 56 -5.20 -2.69 2.48
C GLU A 56 -4.92 -1.37 3.21
N ASP A 57 -4.93 -1.39 4.54
CA ASP A 57 -4.58 -0.24 5.39
C ASP A 57 -3.13 0.22 5.18
N ALA A 58 -2.19 -0.70 5.04
CA ALA A 58 -0.79 -0.37 4.77
C ALA A 58 -0.57 0.24 3.37
N LEU A 59 -1.40 -0.12 2.38
CA LEU A 59 -1.41 0.53 1.05
C LEU A 59 -1.98 1.95 1.13
N ILE A 60 -3.14 2.12 1.77
CA ILE A 60 -3.81 3.43 1.90
C ILE A 60 -2.96 4.42 2.70
N CYS A 61 -2.38 3.96 3.82
CA CYS A 61 -1.48 4.79 4.64
C CYS A 61 -0.11 5.03 3.96
N GLY A 62 0.16 4.38 2.82
CA GLY A 62 1.43 4.51 2.10
C GLY A 62 2.64 3.99 2.87
N VAL A 63 2.44 3.07 3.81
CA VAL A 63 3.51 2.44 4.61
C VAL A 63 4.35 1.51 3.73
N VAL A 64 3.71 0.84 2.77
CA VAL A 64 4.37 -0.08 1.82
C VAL A 64 4.19 0.47 0.40
N LYS A 65 5.31 0.73 -0.28
CA LYS A 65 5.33 1.36 -1.62
C LYS A 65 6.03 0.53 -2.68
N ASP A 66 6.67 -0.58 -2.30
CA ASP A 66 7.44 -1.44 -3.20
C ASP A 66 7.51 -2.89 -2.68
N CYS A 67 8.11 -3.77 -3.49
CA CYS A 67 8.21 -5.21 -3.25
C CYS A 67 9.25 -5.60 -2.19
N GLY A 68 10.13 -4.69 -1.76
CA GLY A 68 11.33 -4.98 -0.97
C GLY A 68 12.42 -5.77 -1.74
N LYS A 69 12.13 -6.24 -2.96
CA LYS A 69 13.04 -7.01 -3.83
C LYS A 69 13.71 -6.15 -4.90
N CYS A 70 13.57 -4.82 -4.82
CA CYS A 70 14.36 -3.91 -5.64
C CYS A 70 15.82 -3.97 -5.16
N ILE A 71 16.58 -4.96 -5.64
CA ILE A 71 18.01 -4.98 -5.41
C ILE A 71 18.58 -3.78 -6.18
N ILE A 72 19.09 -2.80 -5.46
CA ILE A 72 19.99 -1.79 -6.02
C ILE A 72 21.25 -2.53 -6.43
N THR A 73 21.29 -3.02 -7.67
CA THR A 73 22.53 -3.51 -8.26
C THR A 73 23.47 -2.31 -8.31
N THR A 74 24.45 -2.30 -7.40
CA THR A 74 25.57 -1.35 -7.38
C THR A 74 26.71 -1.92 -8.22
#